data_AF-A0A1H6ZFC0-F1
#
_entry.id   AF-A0A1H6ZFC0-F1
#
_cell.length_a   1.000
_cell.length_b   1.000
_cell.length_c   1.000
_cell.angle_alpha   90.00
_cell.angle_beta   90.00
_cell.angle_gamma   90.00
#
_symmetry.space_group_name_H-M   'P 1'
#
loop_
_entity.id
_entity.type
_entity.pdbx_description
1 polymer ?
#
loop_
_entity_poly.entity_id
_entity_poly.type
_entity_poly.pdbx_seq_one_letter_code
_entity_poly.pdbx_strand_id
1 'polypeptide(L)'
;MNAGFPVRLKAFLLDYVLIVAYGLTLMVFSMFLIPSSQQLFTASPASAQLAGFLMITLPVSLYFILTDSRLGAGSFGKRIAGIRVKDMNDRPLSVLHSAVRTALKFMPWELSHFLVYRLMWLGDEPVPIGYMVIGGLIYSLIGAYIAAPFFTKKKQSVYDMAARTQVIRLETTEAEQKPGSLTA
;
A
#
# COMPACT_ATOMS: atom_id res chain seq x y z
N MET A 1 15.99 -12.71 -8.18
CA MET A 1 15.15 -12.19 -9.31
C MET A 1 14.08 -11.20 -8.82
N ASN A 2 13.64 -10.24 -9.65
CA ASN A 2 12.52 -9.34 -9.32
C ASN A 2 11.17 -10.08 -9.29
N ALA A 3 10.31 -9.73 -8.34
CA ALA A 3 8.99 -10.33 -8.20
C ALA A 3 8.02 -9.78 -9.25
N GLY A 4 7.41 -10.69 -10.01
CA GLY A 4 6.36 -10.34 -10.98
C GLY A 4 5.05 -9.93 -10.31
N PHE A 5 4.14 -9.37 -11.13
CA PHE A 5 2.85 -8.85 -10.68
C PHE A 5 2.01 -9.84 -9.83
N PRO A 6 1.82 -11.13 -10.21
CA PRO A 6 0.94 -12.04 -9.46
C PRO A 6 1.38 -12.28 -8.01
N VAL A 7 2.69 -12.39 -7.77
CA VAL A 7 3.23 -12.61 -6.42
C VAL A 7 3.12 -11.36 -5.56
N ARG A 8 3.33 -10.19 -6.16
CA ARG A 8 3.10 -8.90 -5.51
C ARG A 8 1.63 -8.71 -5.17
N LEU A 9 0.72 -9.11 -6.05
CA LEU A 9 -0.72 -9.06 -5.83
C LEU A 9 -1.12 -10.00 -4.68
N LYS A 10 -0.65 -11.26 -4.67
CA LYS A 10 -0.88 -12.19 -3.56
C LYS A 10 -0.43 -11.60 -2.22
N ALA A 11 0.78 -11.04 -2.17
CA ALA A 11 1.29 -10.39 -0.96
C ALA A 11 0.40 -9.22 -0.51
N PHE A 12 -0.03 -8.39 -1.47
CA PHE A 12 -0.92 -7.27 -1.18
C PHE A 12 -2.29 -7.72 -0.67
N LEU A 13 -2.90 -8.76 -1.26
CA LEU A 13 -4.18 -9.31 -0.83
C LEU A 13 -4.11 -9.85 0.61
N LEU A 14 -3.02 -10.52 0.98
CA LEU A 14 -2.79 -10.99 2.35
C LEU A 14 -2.65 -9.83 3.34
N ASP A 15 -1.90 -8.79 2.97
CA ASP A 15 -1.84 -7.57 3.79
C ASP A 15 -3.21 -6.87 3.87
N TYR A 16 -3.99 -6.92 2.79
CA TYR A 16 -5.31 -6.29 2.72
C TYR A 16 -6.32 -6.93 3.68
N VAL A 17 -6.24 -8.25 3.92
CA VAL A 17 -7.02 -8.92 4.97
C VAL A 17 -6.77 -8.28 6.34
N LEU A 18 -5.52 -7.96 6.67
CA LEU A 18 -5.19 -7.28 7.93
C LEU A 18 -5.75 -5.85 7.98
N ILE A 19 -5.68 -5.13 6.86
CA ILE A 19 -6.24 -3.77 6.74
C ILE A 19 -7.76 -3.80 6.94
N VAL A 20 -8.47 -4.76 6.33
CA VAL A 20 -9.91 -4.93 6.49
C VAL A 20 -10.26 -5.31 7.92
N ALA A 21 -9.55 -6.27 8.53
CA ALA A 21 -9.77 -6.64 9.93
C ALA A 21 -9.56 -5.45 10.89
N TYR A 22 -8.54 -4.63 10.63
CA TYR A 22 -8.31 -3.38 11.35
C TYR A 22 -9.46 -2.38 11.16
N GLY A 23 -9.91 -2.16 9.92
CA GLY A 23 -11.04 -1.29 9.62
C GLY A 23 -12.35 -1.74 10.28
N LEU A 24 -12.64 -3.05 10.29
CA LEU A 24 -13.78 -3.62 11.00
C LEU A 24 -13.68 -3.40 12.51
N THR A 25 -12.47 -3.51 13.08
CA THR A 25 -12.25 -3.20 14.49
C THR A 25 -12.57 -1.73 14.77
N LEU A 26 -12.05 -0.79 13.95
CA LEU A 26 -12.38 0.63 14.09
C LEU A 26 -13.88 0.90 13.96
N MET A 27 -14.57 0.21 13.05
CA MET A 27 -16.01 0.31 12.88
C MET A 27 -16.76 -0.13 14.15
N VAL A 28 -16.41 -1.29 14.72
CA VAL A 28 -17.03 -1.77 15.98
C VAL A 28 -16.79 -0.78 17.12
N PHE A 29 -15.57 -0.27 17.27
CA PHE A 29 -15.27 0.75 18.27
C PHE A 29 -16.08 2.04 18.05
N SER A 30 -16.16 2.52 16.81
CA SER A 30 -16.92 3.72 16.45
C SER A 30 -18.43 3.55 16.65
N MET A 31 -18.99 2.36 16.43
CA MET A 31 -20.43 2.12 16.58
C MET A 31 -20.86 1.87 18.02
N PHE A 32 -20.07 1.12 18.80
CA PHE A 32 -20.51 0.61 20.10
C PHE A 32 -19.76 1.20 21.29
N LEU A 33 -18.51 1.60 21.13
CA LEU A 33 -17.67 2.05 22.25
C LEU A 33 -17.50 3.57 22.29
N ILE A 34 -17.36 4.21 21.12
CA ILE A 34 -17.15 5.66 20.97
C ILE A 34 -18.04 6.21 19.83
N PRO A 35 -19.38 6.20 19.97
CA PRO A 35 -20.29 6.74 18.95
C PRO A 35 -20.02 8.20 18.56
N SER A 36 -19.55 9.01 19.51
CA SER A 36 -19.21 10.42 19.28
C SER A 36 -18.10 10.61 18.24
N SER A 37 -17.25 9.61 17.99
CA SER A 37 -16.20 9.68 16.97
C SER A 37 -16.75 9.83 15.55
N GLN A 38 -18.00 9.42 15.30
CA GLN A 38 -18.64 9.56 13.99
C GLN A 38 -18.80 11.03 13.57
N GLN A 39 -18.90 11.94 14.54
CA GLN A 39 -18.99 13.38 14.28
C GLN A 39 -17.77 13.92 13.53
N LEU A 40 -16.60 13.29 13.69
CA LEU A 40 -15.38 13.67 12.97
C LEU A 40 -15.56 13.54 11.44
N PHE A 41 -16.35 12.57 11.00
CA PHE A 41 -16.63 12.28 9.59
C PHE A 41 -17.81 13.07 9.02
N THR A 42 -18.60 13.74 9.85
CA THR A 42 -19.78 14.51 9.41
C THR A 42 -19.66 16.02 9.66
N ALA A 43 -18.63 16.48 10.38
CA ALA A 43 -18.46 17.90 10.70
C ALA A 43 -18.04 18.74 9.48
N SER A 44 -17.09 18.27 8.67
CA SER A 44 -16.66 18.94 7.43
C SER A 44 -15.85 17.97 6.54
N PRO A 45 -15.68 18.25 5.23
CA PRO A 45 -14.79 17.45 4.39
C PRO A 45 -13.34 17.42 4.90
N ALA A 46 -12.88 18.51 5.53
CA ALA A 46 -11.53 18.61 6.08
C ALA A 46 -11.36 17.76 7.34
N SER A 47 -12.34 17.76 8.25
CA SER A 47 -12.32 16.89 9.43
C SER A 47 -12.43 15.43 9.04
N ALA A 48 -13.27 15.08 8.06
CA ALA A 48 -13.40 13.72 7.56
C ALA A 48 -12.09 13.22 6.93
N GLN A 49 -11.43 14.07 6.13
CA GLN A 49 -10.09 13.78 5.59
C GLN A 49 -9.07 13.53 6.69
N LEU A 50 -9.00 14.42 7.68
CA LEU A 50 -8.04 14.31 8.77
C LEU A 50 -8.30 13.07 9.64
N ALA A 51 -9.57 12.79 9.95
CA ALA A 51 -9.98 11.61 10.69
C ALA A 51 -9.65 10.32 9.94
N GLY A 52 -10.02 10.24 8.66
CA GLY A 52 -9.69 9.10 7.80
C GLY A 52 -8.18 8.87 7.70
N PHE A 53 -7.40 9.95 7.53
CA PHE A 53 -5.94 9.87 7.50
C PHE A 53 -5.37 9.36 8.82
N LEU A 54 -5.75 9.96 9.96
CA LEU A 54 -5.19 9.60 11.28
C LEU A 54 -5.63 8.22 11.75
N MET A 55 -6.88 7.82 11.47
CA MET A 55 -7.43 6.56 11.94
C MET A 55 -7.10 5.39 11.01
N ILE A 56 -6.93 5.60 9.70
CA ILE A 56 -6.73 4.51 8.75
C ILE A 56 -5.37 4.62 8.07
N THR A 57 -5.17 5.68 7.29
CA THR A 57 -4.01 5.75 6.38
C THR A 57 -2.70 5.81 7.13
N LEU A 58 -2.61 6.57 8.20
CA LEU A 58 -1.39 6.71 8.99
C LEU A 58 -1.01 5.38 9.68
N PRO A 59 -1.89 4.70 10.44
CA PRO A 59 -1.58 3.39 11.03
C PRO A 59 -1.19 2.33 9.99
N VAL A 60 -1.94 2.26 8.88
CA VAL A 60 -1.64 1.32 7.78
C VAL A 60 -0.31 1.66 7.11
N SER A 61 -0.02 2.96 6.92
CA SER A 61 1.27 3.41 6.39
C SER A 61 2.40 3.06 7.34
N LEU A 62 2.26 3.32 8.64
CA LEU A 62 3.26 2.97 9.65
C LEU A 62 3.56 1.47 9.64
N TYR A 63 2.54 0.62 9.51
CA TYR A 63 2.72 -0.82 9.32
C TYR A 63 3.64 -1.13 8.14
N PHE A 64 3.39 -0.57 6.95
CA PHE A 64 4.25 -0.79 5.78
C PHE A 64 5.63 -0.16 5.94
N ILE A 65 5.72 1.05 6.51
CA ILE A 65 6.98 1.77 6.72
C ILE A 65 7.92 0.93 7.57
N LEU A 66 7.45 0.49 8.73
CA LEU A 66 8.24 -0.30 9.67
C LEU A 66 8.60 -1.66 9.08
N THR A 67 7.62 -2.38 8.52
CA THR A 67 7.82 -3.75 8.04
C THR A 67 8.64 -3.85 6.76
N ASP A 68 8.56 -2.88 5.84
CA ASP A 68 9.37 -2.85 4.61
C ASP A 68 10.73 -2.14 4.80
N SER A 69 10.98 -1.52 5.96
CA SER A 69 12.29 -0.96 6.30
C SER A 69 13.26 -2.02 6.85
N ARG A 70 14.51 -1.62 7.10
CA ARG A 70 15.55 -2.40 7.78
C ARG A 70 15.14 -2.93 9.16
N LEU A 71 14.12 -2.35 9.79
CA LEU A 71 13.58 -2.81 11.07
C LEU A 71 12.72 -4.08 10.91
N GLY A 72 12.24 -4.37 9.71
CA GLY A 72 11.37 -5.48 9.41
C GLY A 72 11.92 -6.43 8.35
N ALA A 73 11.29 -7.60 8.26
CA ALA A 73 11.62 -8.63 7.29
C ALA A 73 10.70 -8.60 6.05
N GLY A 74 9.93 -7.53 5.86
CA GLY A 74 8.77 -7.44 4.96
C GLY A 74 7.44 -7.46 5.74
N SER A 75 6.38 -6.94 5.14
CA SER A 75 5.01 -7.05 5.65
C SER A 75 4.55 -8.52 5.73
N PHE A 76 3.51 -8.82 6.51
CA PHE A 76 2.92 -10.15 6.67
C PHE A 76 2.72 -10.86 5.32
N GLY A 77 2.02 -10.20 4.39
CA GLY A 77 1.77 -10.78 3.07
C GLY A 77 3.04 -11.00 2.25
N LYS A 78 4.03 -10.12 2.38
CA LYS A 78 5.33 -10.26 1.69
C LYS A 78 6.16 -11.41 2.25
N ARG A 79 6.13 -11.64 3.57
CA ARG A 79 6.81 -12.78 4.21
C ARG A 79 6.24 -14.10 3.70
N ILE A 80 4.91 -14.22 3.66
CA ILE A 80 4.23 -15.42 3.14
C ILE A 80 4.51 -15.61 1.64
N ALA A 81 4.55 -14.52 0.88
CA ALA A 81 4.83 -14.57 -0.56
C ALA A 81 6.32 -14.74 -0.91
N GLY A 82 7.23 -14.78 0.09
CA GLY A 82 8.66 -14.92 -0.13
C GLY A 82 9.28 -13.76 -0.90
N ILE A 83 8.81 -12.53 -0.68
CA ILE A 83 9.31 -11.33 -1.35
C ILE A 83 9.75 -10.25 -0.35
N ARG A 84 10.66 -9.38 -0.78
CA ARG A 84 11.15 -8.25 0.04
C ARG A 84 11.41 -7.02 -0.81
N VAL A 85 11.27 -5.85 -0.19
CA VAL A 85 11.62 -4.57 -0.81
C VAL A 85 13.09 -4.25 -0.52
N LYS A 86 13.83 -3.80 -1.53
CA LYS A 86 15.24 -3.40 -1.46
C LYS A 86 15.47 -2.08 -2.19
N ASP A 87 16.55 -1.39 -1.85
CA ASP A 87 17.06 -0.29 -2.68
C ASP A 87 17.64 -0.83 -4.01
N MET A 88 18.08 0.07 -4.90
CA MET A 88 18.70 -0.31 -6.17
C MET A 88 20.04 -1.04 -6.04
N ASN A 89 20.66 -1.03 -4.86
CA ASN A 89 21.92 -1.69 -4.53
C ASN A 89 21.70 -2.95 -3.66
N ASP A 90 20.49 -3.50 -3.66
CA ASP A 90 20.08 -4.69 -2.92
C ASP A 90 20.18 -4.61 -1.38
N ARG A 91 20.25 -3.38 -0.84
CA ARG A 91 20.28 -3.12 0.60
C ARG A 91 18.87 -2.94 1.18
N PRO A 92 18.64 -3.32 2.46
CA PRO A 92 17.39 -3.00 3.15
C PRO A 92 17.13 -1.49 3.16
N LEU A 93 15.87 -1.06 3.06
CA LEU A 93 15.52 0.36 3.06
C LEU A 93 15.74 0.97 4.44
N SER A 94 16.20 2.22 4.51
CA SER A 94 16.09 3.00 5.74
C SER A 94 14.62 3.28 6.06
N VAL A 95 14.31 3.64 7.31
CA VAL A 95 12.93 3.99 7.71
C VAL A 95 12.39 5.16 6.88
N LEU A 96 13.20 6.21 6.69
CA LEU A 96 12.83 7.37 5.88
C LEU A 96 12.60 6.99 4.41
N HIS A 97 13.44 6.14 3.84
CA HIS A 97 13.28 5.67 2.46
C HIS A 97 11.99 4.85 2.29
N SER A 98 11.69 3.99 3.27
CA SER A 98 10.43 3.24 3.34
C SER A 98 9.22 4.18 3.51
N ALA A 99 9.35 5.26 4.27
CA ALA A 99 8.33 6.31 4.43
C ALA A 99 8.02 7.01 3.11
N VAL A 100 9.04 7.48 2.37
CA VAL A 100 8.85 8.10 1.05
C VAL A 100 8.16 7.14 0.09
N ARG A 101 8.63 5.90 0.01
CA ARG A 101 8.00 4.88 -0.84
C ARG A 101 6.54 4.63 -0.47
N THR A 102 6.25 4.55 0.83
CA THR A 102 4.89 4.26 1.32
C THR A 102 3.95 5.44 1.08
N ALA A 103 4.42 6.67 1.29
CA ALA A 103 3.65 7.88 0.96
C ALA A 103 3.29 7.93 -0.53
N LEU A 104 4.25 7.62 -1.42
CA LEU A 104 3.97 7.53 -2.86
C LEU A 104 2.99 6.40 -3.18
N LYS A 105 3.15 5.22 -2.56
CA LYS A 105 2.25 4.07 -2.75
C LYS A 105 0.80 4.40 -2.37
N PHE A 106 0.58 5.13 -1.27
CA PHE A 106 -0.76 5.51 -0.79
C PHE A 106 -1.28 6.83 -1.36
N MET A 107 -0.52 7.50 -2.22
CA MET A 107 -0.96 8.76 -2.83
C MET A 107 -2.31 8.65 -3.58
N PRO A 108 -2.56 7.63 -4.43
CA PRO A 108 -3.87 7.51 -5.07
C PRO A 108 -5.00 7.25 -4.07
N TRP A 109 -4.71 6.51 -3.00
CA TRP A 109 -5.66 6.23 -1.92
C TRP A 109 -6.07 7.53 -1.22
N GLU A 110 -5.11 8.36 -0.82
CA GLU A 110 -5.39 9.64 -0.16
C GLU A 110 -6.11 10.64 -1.07
N LEU A 111 -5.71 10.73 -2.33
CA LEU A 111 -6.40 11.59 -3.31
C LEU A 111 -7.84 11.12 -3.55
N SER A 112 -8.09 9.80 -3.49
CA SER A 112 -9.44 9.26 -3.60
C SER A 112 -10.30 9.67 -2.40
N HIS A 113 -9.78 9.61 -1.17
CA HIS A 113 -10.48 10.09 0.02
C HIS A 113 -10.76 11.59 -0.05
N PHE A 114 -9.78 12.37 -0.51
CA PHE A 114 -9.94 13.81 -0.72
C PHE A 114 -11.15 14.10 -1.62
N LEU A 115 -11.27 13.36 -2.72
CA LEU A 115 -12.37 13.50 -3.67
C LEU A 115 -13.71 13.00 -3.08
N VAL A 116 -13.72 11.79 -2.51
CA VAL A 116 -14.94 11.16 -1.97
C VAL A 116 -15.57 12.01 -0.86
N TYR A 117 -14.79 12.54 0.07
CA TYR A 117 -15.35 13.40 1.12
C TYR A 117 -15.96 14.69 0.55
N ARG A 118 -15.48 15.21 -0.59
CA ARG A 118 -16.10 16.39 -1.23
C ARG A 118 -17.37 16.03 -1.98
N LEU A 119 -17.38 14.87 -2.64
CA LEU A 119 -18.56 14.35 -3.32
C LEU A 119 -19.68 14.01 -2.32
N MET A 120 -19.36 13.44 -1.15
CA MET A 120 -20.36 13.18 -0.11
C MET A 120 -21.04 14.46 0.39
N TRP A 121 -20.32 15.58 0.44
CA TRP A 121 -20.87 16.87 0.86
C TRP A 121 -21.64 17.60 -0.24
N LEU A 122 -21.49 17.18 -1.49
CA LEU A 122 -22.21 17.74 -2.62
C LEU A 122 -23.69 17.37 -2.58
N GLY A 123 -24.05 16.24 -1.95
CA GLY A 123 -25.42 15.76 -1.86
C GLY A 123 -25.99 15.44 -3.24
N ASP A 124 -27.15 16.01 -3.54
CA ASP A 124 -27.86 15.81 -4.83
C ASP A 124 -27.42 16.81 -5.92
N GLU A 125 -26.48 17.70 -5.64
CA GLU A 125 -25.99 18.67 -6.62
C GLU A 125 -25.17 17.99 -7.74
N PRO A 126 -25.23 18.49 -8.99
CA PRO A 126 -24.44 17.95 -10.09
C PRO A 126 -22.93 17.99 -9.81
N VAL A 127 -22.23 16.91 -10.14
CA VAL A 127 -20.77 16.82 -9.95
C VAL A 127 -20.04 17.88 -10.78
N PRO A 128 -19.29 18.81 -10.17
CA PRO A 128 -18.51 19.79 -10.90
C PRO A 128 -17.48 19.14 -11.82
N ILE A 129 -17.26 19.74 -13.00
CA ILE A 129 -16.27 19.27 -13.97
C ILE A 129 -14.88 19.13 -13.35
N GLY A 130 -14.50 20.04 -12.44
CA GLY A 130 -13.23 19.96 -11.73
C GLY A 130 -13.06 18.65 -10.95
N TYR A 131 -14.11 18.15 -10.31
CA TYR A 131 -14.09 16.87 -9.58
C TYR A 131 -14.04 15.67 -10.52
N MET A 132 -14.70 15.75 -11.68
CA MET A 132 -14.59 14.71 -12.72
C MET A 132 -13.16 14.62 -13.27
N VAL A 133 -12.52 15.75 -13.55
CA VAL A 133 -11.12 15.80 -14.00
C VAL A 133 -10.18 15.23 -12.94
N ILE A 134 -10.34 15.64 -11.67
CA ILE A 134 -9.54 15.10 -10.56
C ILE A 134 -9.74 13.58 -10.45
N GLY A 135 -10.97 13.09 -10.52
CA GLY A 135 -11.27 11.66 -10.53
C GLY A 135 -10.57 10.93 -11.68
N GLY A 136 -10.65 11.47 -12.90
CA GLY A 136 -9.97 10.92 -14.07
C GLY A 136 -8.44 10.83 -13.90
N LEU A 137 -7.81 11.85 -13.30
CA LEU A 137 -6.38 11.84 -12.99
C LEU A 137 -6.02 10.78 -11.94
N ILE A 138 -6.83 10.63 -10.88
CA ILE A 138 -6.63 9.60 -9.85
C ILE A 138 -6.71 8.20 -10.47
N TYR A 139 -7.75 7.91 -11.26
CA TYR A 139 -7.90 6.61 -11.93
C TYR A 139 -6.79 6.35 -12.94
N SER A 140 -6.33 7.38 -13.65
CA SER A 140 -5.18 7.29 -14.55
C SER A 140 -3.89 6.95 -13.78
N LEU A 141 -3.70 7.54 -12.60
CA LEU A 141 -2.57 7.23 -11.71
C LEU A 141 -2.62 5.79 -11.20
N ILE A 142 -3.80 5.31 -10.76
CA ILE A 142 -4.00 3.91 -10.36
C ILE A 142 -3.71 2.97 -11.52
N GLY A 143 -4.23 3.28 -12.72
CA GLY A 143 -3.96 2.53 -13.94
C GLY A 143 -2.46 2.45 -14.23
N ALA A 144 -1.74 3.57 -14.13
CA ALA A 144 -0.29 3.61 -14.29
C ALA A 144 0.43 2.74 -13.25
N TYR A 145 -0.03 2.73 -11.99
CA TYR A 145 0.56 1.91 -10.93
C TYR A 145 0.44 0.41 -11.20
N ILE A 146 -0.70 -0.01 -11.76
CA ILE A 146 -0.99 -1.41 -12.13
C ILE A 146 -0.27 -1.79 -13.42
N ALA A 147 -0.21 -0.89 -14.41
CA ALA A 147 0.39 -1.15 -15.72
C ALA A 147 1.92 -1.18 -15.68
N ALA A 148 2.58 -0.28 -14.94
CA ALA A 148 4.03 -0.12 -14.96
C ALA A 148 4.84 -1.42 -14.71
N PRO A 149 4.47 -2.32 -13.78
CA PRO A 149 5.17 -3.60 -13.59
C PRO A 149 5.21 -4.50 -14.82
N PHE A 150 4.28 -4.37 -15.76
CA PHE A 150 4.26 -5.18 -16.99
C PHE A 150 5.31 -4.71 -18.01
N PHE A 151 5.57 -3.40 -18.06
CA PHE A 151 6.44 -2.76 -19.06
C PHE A 151 7.87 -2.49 -18.56
N THR A 152 8.10 -2.46 -17.25
CA THR A 152 9.42 -2.14 -16.67
C THR A 152 10.33 -3.37 -16.56
N LYS A 153 11.63 -3.19 -16.82
CA LYS A 153 12.65 -4.26 -16.72
C LYS A 153 12.70 -4.91 -15.33
N LYS A 154 12.59 -4.08 -14.28
CA LYS A 154 12.62 -4.53 -12.87
C LYS A 154 11.22 -4.81 -12.30
N LYS A 155 10.17 -4.85 -13.13
CA LYS A 155 8.77 -5.09 -12.72
C LYS A 155 8.29 -4.12 -11.62
N GLN A 156 8.77 -2.87 -11.68
CA GLN A 156 8.49 -1.80 -10.73
C GLN A 156 7.14 -1.15 -11.03
N SER A 157 6.42 -0.75 -9.98
CA SER A 157 5.33 0.20 -10.12
C SER A 157 5.90 1.63 -10.14
N VAL A 158 5.08 2.61 -10.52
CA VAL A 158 5.49 4.03 -10.62
C VAL A 158 6.08 4.53 -9.30
N TYR A 159 5.47 4.20 -8.16
CA TYR A 159 5.99 4.57 -6.84
C TYR A 159 7.33 3.89 -6.51
N ASP A 160 7.56 2.66 -6.98
CA ASP A 160 8.84 1.98 -6.78
C ASP A 160 9.94 2.65 -7.61
N MET A 161 9.62 3.09 -8.84
CA MET A 161 10.54 3.82 -9.71
C MET A 161 10.90 5.18 -9.10
N ALA A 162 9.90 5.96 -8.69
CA ALA A 162 10.08 7.26 -8.06
C ALA A 162 10.89 7.17 -6.76
N ALA A 163 10.62 6.15 -5.94
CA ALA A 163 11.38 5.90 -4.72
C ALA A 163 12.75 5.23 -4.97
N ARG A 164 13.10 4.83 -6.20
CA ARG A 164 14.31 4.02 -6.49
C ARG A 164 14.39 2.74 -5.64
N THR A 165 13.33 1.95 -5.67
CA THR A 165 13.19 0.68 -4.93
C THR A 165 12.77 -0.46 -5.85
N GLN A 166 13.10 -1.69 -5.46
CA GLN A 166 12.73 -2.90 -6.20
C GLN A 166 12.20 -3.97 -5.25
N VAL A 167 11.35 -4.86 -5.78
CA VAL A 167 10.77 -5.97 -5.02
C VAL A 167 11.40 -7.25 -5.53
N ILE A 168 12.17 -7.92 -4.69
CA ILE A 168 12.90 -9.15 -5.03
C ILE A 168 12.21 -10.37 -4.42
N ARG A 169 12.32 -11.50 -5.10
CA ARG A 169 12.04 -12.81 -4.49
C ARG A 169 13.20 -13.21 -3.59
N LEU A 170 12.88 -13.74 -2.43
CA LEU A 170 13.83 -14.45 -1.59
C LEU A 170 14.03 -15.83 -2.21
N GLU A 171 15.28 -16.23 -2.43
CA GLU A 171 15.58 -17.58 -2.89
C GLU A 171 15.35 -18.53 -1.72
N THR A 172 14.49 -19.53 -1.91
CA THR A 172 14.33 -20.63 -0.95
C THR A 172 15.65 -21.40 -0.94
N THR A 173 16.32 -21.46 0.21
CA THR A 173 17.56 -22.21 0.43
C THR A 173 17.30 -23.71 0.44
N GLU A 174 16.62 -24.25 -0.58
CA GLU A 174 16.29 -25.67 -0.72
C GLU A 174 16.97 -26.33 -1.94
N ALA A 175 17.81 -25.60 -2.68
CA ALA A 175 18.45 -26.10 -3.90
C ALA A 175 19.97 -26.36 -3.76
N GLU A 176 20.51 -26.51 -2.55
CA GLU A 176 21.95 -26.77 -2.34
C GLU A 176 22.26 -27.95 -1.40
N GLN A 177 21.39 -28.96 -1.40
CA GLN A 177 21.76 -30.31 -0.96
C GLN A 177 21.17 -31.34 -1.93
N LYS A 178 21.74 -31.41 -3.14
CA LYS A 178 21.86 -32.72 -3.78
C LYS A 178 22.97 -33.45 -3.03
N PRO A 179 22.72 -34.56 -2.32
CA PRO A 179 23.81 -35.39 -1.85
C PRO A 179 24.61 -35.79 -3.09
N GLY A 180 25.91 -35.50 -3.04
CA GLY A 180 26.85 -35.90 -4.07
C GLY A 180 26.66 -37.38 -4.37
N SER A 181 26.64 -37.72 -5.66
CA SER A 181 26.85 -39.10 -6.07
C SER A 181 28.27 -39.49 -5.65
N LEU A 182 28.40 -39.99 -4.43
CA LEU A 182 29.54 -40.77 -4.00
C LEU A 182 29.44 -42.11 -4.72
N THR A 183 30.32 -42.26 -5.72
CA THR A 183 31.12 -43.46 -6.01
C THR A 183 30.48 -44.84 -5.81
N ALA A 184 30.33 -45.59 -6.91
CA ALA A 184 31.15 -46.77 -7.23
C ALA A 184 30.75 -47.33 -8.60
#